data_AF-A0A529NMG6-F1
#
_entry.id   AF-A0A529NMG6-F1
#
_cell.length_a   1.000
_cell.length_b   1.000
_cell.length_c   1.000
_cell.angle_alpha   90.00
_cell.angle_beta   90.00
_cell.angle_gamma   90.00
#
_symmetry.space_group_name_H-M   'P 1'
#
loop_
_entity.id
_entity.type
_entity.pdbx_description
1 polymer ?
#
loop_
_entity_poly.entity_id
_entity_poly.type
_entity_poly.pdbx_seq_one_letter_code
_entity_poly.pdbx_strand_id
1 'polypeptide(L)'
;LLDVAWRLIGEEGTEALTLGRLAEQSAVTKPVVYDHFGTRSGLLAALYREFDARQNALMNAALQASEPTLAGRAAVIASSYVDCVLLQGREILGVIAALAGSPELGRIKRDCETAFIERCRIALAPFAGTGAVASAGLWAMLGAAEALS
;
A
#
# COMPACT_ATOMS: atom_id res chain seq x y z
N LEU A 1 -16.28 8.20 -0.55
CA LEU A 1 -16.61 6.79 -0.90
C LEU A 1 -15.70 5.80 -0.18
N LEU A 2 -14.37 5.96 -0.27
CA LEU A 2 -13.43 5.04 0.39
C LEU A 2 -13.56 5.05 1.93
N ASP A 3 -13.81 6.19 2.57
CA ASP A 3 -14.05 6.23 4.03
C ASP A 3 -15.27 5.42 4.45
N VAL A 4 -16.35 5.50 3.66
CA VAL A 4 -17.57 4.71 3.88
C VAL A 4 -17.27 3.22 3.70
N ALA A 5 -16.48 2.86 2.68
CA ALA A 5 -16.09 1.48 2.44
C ALA A 5 -15.20 0.93 3.57
N TRP A 6 -14.24 1.70 4.09
CA TRP A 6 -13.43 1.33 5.24
C TRP A 6 -14.29 1.12 6.51
N ARG A 7 -15.26 2.01 6.75
CA ARG A 7 -16.22 1.86 7.84
C ARG A 7 -17.03 0.56 7.72
N LEU A 8 -17.55 0.27 6.52
CA LEU A 8 -18.30 -0.97 6.27
C LEU A 8 -17.44 -2.21 6.45
N ILE A 9 -16.17 -2.18 6.03
CA ILE A 9 -15.24 -3.30 6.28
C ILE A 9 -15.04 -3.50 7.79
N GLY A 10 -14.87 -2.43 8.56
CA GLY A 10 -14.69 -2.52 10.01
C GLY A 10 -15.95 -3.01 10.75
N GLU A 11 -17.14 -2.62 10.30
CA GLU A 11 -18.43 -2.94 10.93
C GLU A 11 -18.99 -4.31 10.48
N GLU A 12 -18.90 -4.62 9.20
CA GLU A 12 -19.60 -5.75 8.55
C GLU A 12 -18.65 -6.77 7.90
N GLY A 13 -17.35 -6.47 7.82
CA GLY A 13 -16.33 -7.30 7.16
C GLY A 13 -16.24 -7.08 5.64
N THR A 14 -15.10 -7.49 5.04
CA THR A 14 -14.82 -7.27 3.61
C THR A 14 -15.81 -7.96 2.66
N GLU A 15 -16.38 -9.10 3.07
CA GLU A 15 -17.35 -9.83 2.24
C GLU A 15 -18.70 -9.11 2.10
N ALA A 16 -19.09 -8.32 3.09
CA ALA A 16 -20.30 -7.50 3.01
C ALA A 16 -20.14 -6.30 2.06
N LEU A 17 -18.90 -5.93 1.72
CA LEU A 17 -18.63 -4.79 0.85
C LEU A 17 -18.94 -5.11 -0.62
N THR A 18 -20.07 -4.58 -1.07
CA THR A 18 -20.49 -4.59 -2.48
C THR A 18 -20.72 -3.16 -2.99
N LEU A 19 -20.71 -2.95 -4.31
CA LEU A 19 -21.01 -1.64 -4.90
C LEU A 19 -22.43 -1.16 -4.54
N GLY A 20 -23.40 -2.07 -4.48
CA GLY A 20 -24.77 -1.76 -4.06
C GLY A 20 -24.84 -1.33 -2.60
N ARG A 21 -24.17 -2.07 -1.70
CA ARG A 21 -24.11 -1.74 -0.27
C ARG A 21 -23.40 -0.40 -0.04
N LEU A 22 -22.31 -0.15 -0.75
CA LEU A 22 -21.61 1.13 -0.71
C LEU A 22 -22.50 2.28 -1.16
N ALA A 23 -23.27 2.10 -2.25
CA ALA A 23 -24.22 3.11 -2.71
C ALA A 23 -25.34 3.37 -1.71
N GLU A 24 -25.88 2.34 -1.06
CA GLU A 24 -26.92 2.49 -0.02
C GLU A 24 -26.43 3.23 1.22
N GLN A 25 -25.15 3.04 1.56
CA GLN A 25 -24.52 3.62 2.76
C GLN A 25 -23.79 4.94 2.47
N SER A 26 -23.78 5.38 1.21
CA SER A 26 -23.23 6.65 0.81
C SER A 26 -24.33 7.57 0.31
N ALA A 27 -24.11 8.88 0.41
CA ALA A 27 -25.06 9.88 -0.08
C ALA A 27 -25.01 10.03 -1.63
N VAL A 28 -24.64 8.98 -2.36
CA VAL A 28 -24.54 8.99 -3.83
C VAL A 28 -25.41 7.90 -4.44
N THR A 29 -25.75 8.06 -5.71
CA THR A 29 -26.59 7.10 -6.43
C THR A 29 -25.80 5.86 -6.84
N LYS A 30 -26.51 4.74 -7.11
CA LYS A 30 -25.90 3.51 -7.63
C LYS A 30 -25.04 3.77 -8.88
N PRO A 31 -25.53 4.44 -9.95
CA PRO A 31 -24.71 4.70 -11.14
C PRO A 31 -23.35 5.35 -10.84
N VAL A 32 -23.30 6.32 -9.93
CA VAL A 32 -22.05 7.02 -9.55
C VAL A 32 -21.02 6.04 -8.97
N VAL A 33 -21.44 5.11 -8.12
CA VAL A 33 -20.53 4.11 -7.53
C VAL A 33 -20.00 3.15 -8.60
N TYR A 34 -20.85 2.72 -9.54
CA TYR A 34 -20.44 1.84 -10.63
C TYR A 34 -19.53 2.56 -11.64
N ASP A 35 -19.75 3.85 -11.92
CA ASP A 35 -18.87 4.65 -12.77
C ASP A 35 -17.47 4.82 -12.16
N HIS A 36 -17.39 4.98 -10.83
CA HIS A 36 -16.11 5.15 -10.14
C HIS A 36 -15.28 3.87 -10.05
N PHE A 37 -15.90 2.74 -9.74
CA PHE A 37 -15.17 1.51 -9.40
C PHE A 37 -15.31 0.41 -10.45
N GLY A 38 -16.36 0.43 -11.27
CA GLY A 38 -16.70 -0.60 -12.25
C GLY A 38 -17.13 -1.93 -11.63
N THR A 39 -16.27 -2.53 -10.80
CA THR A 39 -16.46 -3.85 -10.19
C THR A 39 -16.12 -3.83 -8.70
N ARG A 40 -16.53 -4.88 -7.96
CA ARG A 40 -16.13 -5.08 -6.56
C ARG A 40 -14.60 -5.14 -6.43
N SER A 41 -13.93 -5.86 -7.33
CA SER A 41 -12.46 -5.92 -7.35
C SER A 41 -11.83 -4.55 -7.61
N GLY A 42 -12.44 -3.72 -8.46
CA GLY A 42 -12.01 -2.32 -8.68
C GLY A 42 -12.15 -1.45 -7.42
N LEU A 43 -13.21 -1.63 -6.64
CA LEU A 43 -13.37 -0.97 -5.34
C LEU A 43 -12.30 -1.44 -4.33
N LEU A 44 -12.09 -2.75 -4.20
CA LEU A 44 -11.08 -3.31 -3.31
C LEU A 44 -9.67 -2.87 -3.71
N ALA A 45 -9.40 -2.81 -5.01
CA ALA A 45 -8.16 -2.27 -5.57
C ALA A 45 -7.95 -0.80 -5.18
N ALA A 46 -8.99 0.03 -5.24
CA ALA A 46 -8.91 1.42 -4.83
C ALA A 46 -8.61 1.57 -3.33
N LEU A 47 -9.21 0.72 -2.48
CA LEU A 47 -8.92 0.68 -1.05
C LEU A 47 -7.46 0.30 -0.77
N TYR A 48 -6.93 -0.71 -1.45
CA TYR A 48 -5.53 -1.09 -1.29
C TYR A 48 -4.59 0.06 -1.68
N ARG A 49 -4.82 0.73 -2.82
CA ARG A 49 -3.99 1.87 -3.26
C ARG A 49 -4.03 3.02 -2.26
N GLU A 50 -5.19 3.24 -1.65
CA GLU A 50 -5.36 4.29 -0.65
C GLU A 50 -4.60 3.96 0.65
N PHE A 51 -4.64 2.71 1.09
CA PHE A 51 -3.80 2.22 2.18
C PHE A 51 -2.30 2.39 1.88
N ASP A 52 -1.85 1.95 0.69
CA ASP A 52 -0.46 2.09 0.26
C ASP A 52 -0.03 3.57 0.22
N ALA A 53 -0.88 4.47 -0.28
CA ALA A 53 -0.63 5.91 -0.28
C ALA A 53 -0.43 6.47 1.13
N ARG A 54 -1.23 6.04 2.12
CA ARG A 54 -1.06 6.44 3.54
C ARG A 54 0.27 5.96 4.10
N GLN A 55 0.59 4.67 3.93
CA GLN A 55 1.87 4.10 4.38
C GLN A 55 3.05 4.82 3.74
N ASN A 56 2.89 5.14 2.46
CA ASN A 56 3.90 5.87 1.70
C ASN A 56 4.14 7.28 2.24
N ALA A 57 3.07 7.99 2.60
CA ALA A 57 3.18 9.31 3.24
C ALA A 57 3.89 9.24 4.60
N LEU A 58 3.59 8.22 5.42
CA LEU A 58 4.24 8.00 6.71
C LEU A 58 5.75 7.75 6.55
N MET A 59 6.14 6.85 5.64
CA MET A 59 7.56 6.59 5.38
C MET A 59 8.27 7.84 4.85
N ASN A 60 7.64 8.62 3.97
CA ASN A 60 8.22 9.87 3.47
C ASN A 60 8.45 10.88 4.60
N ALA A 61 7.48 11.06 5.50
CA ALA A 61 7.62 11.94 6.65
C ALA A 61 8.73 11.46 7.59
N ALA A 62 8.80 10.16 7.86
CA ALA A 62 9.84 9.56 8.69
C ALA A 62 11.24 9.73 8.06
N LEU A 63 11.36 9.58 6.74
CA LEU A 63 12.60 9.85 6.02
C LEU A 63 12.97 11.33 6.11
N GLN A 64 12.02 12.26 5.98
CA GLN A 64 12.32 13.69 6.12
C GLN A 64 12.81 14.05 7.52
N ALA A 65 12.24 13.43 8.55
CA ALA A 65 12.59 13.68 9.96
C ALA A 65 13.86 12.95 10.42
N SER A 66 14.35 11.95 9.68
CA SER A 66 15.49 11.15 10.11
C SER A 66 16.84 11.81 9.87
N GLU A 67 17.82 11.39 10.66
CA GLU A 67 19.21 11.81 10.49
C GLU A 67 19.65 11.59 9.03
N PRO A 68 20.35 12.55 8.41
CA PRO A 68 20.84 12.44 7.04
C PRO A 68 22.10 11.56 6.98
N THR A 69 22.07 10.39 7.62
CA THR A 69 23.12 9.38 7.62
C THR A 69 22.61 8.11 6.94
N LEU A 70 23.51 7.32 6.38
CA LEU A 70 23.14 6.04 5.75
C LEU A 70 22.39 5.14 6.73
N ALA A 71 22.88 5.04 7.96
CA ALA A 71 22.26 4.25 9.02
C ALA A 71 20.87 4.76 9.39
N GLY A 72 20.68 6.08 9.54
CA GLY A 72 19.38 6.67 9.85
C GLY A 72 18.34 6.44 8.76
N ARG A 73 18.74 6.56 7.49
CA ARG A 73 17.86 6.31 6.34
C ARG A 73 17.50 4.83 6.21
N ALA A 74 18.48 3.95 6.36
CA ALA A 74 18.27 2.50 6.33
C ALA A 74 17.35 2.03 7.47
N ALA A 75 17.51 2.58 8.69
CA ALA A 75 16.66 2.25 9.83
C ALA A 75 15.20 2.65 9.58
N VAL A 76 14.94 3.82 8.99
CA VAL A 76 13.58 4.23 8.61
C VAL A 76 12.98 3.32 7.54
N ILE A 77 13.75 2.95 6.50
CA ILE A 77 13.26 2.04 5.45
C ILE A 77 12.87 0.69 6.06
N ALA A 78 13.74 0.12 6.90
CA ALA A 78 13.50 -1.18 7.52
C ALA A 78 12.31 -1.14 8.48
N SER A 79 12.23 -0.15 9.38
CA SER A 79 11.11 -0.01 10.31
C SER A 79 9.80 0.25 9.58
N SER A 80 9.78 1.12 8.57
CA SER A 80 8.56 1.38 7.79
C SER A 80 8.04 0.14 7.07
N TYR A 81 8.94 -0.72 6.55
CA TYR A 81 8.54 -1.99 5.97
C TYR A 81 7.95 -2.93 7.02
N VAL A 82 8.65 -3.13 8.14
CA VAL A 82 8.21 -4.00 9.23
C VAL A 82 6.89 -3.53 9.82
N ASP A 83 6.74 -2.24 10.08
CA ASP A 83 5.51 -1.64 10.57
C ASP A 83 4.37 -1.83 9.55
N CYS A 84 4.64 -1.67 8.26
CA CYS A 84 3.65 -1.92 7.21
C CYS A 84 3.21 -3.39 7.15
N VAL A 85 4.05 -4.35 7.53
CA VAL A 85 3.70 -5.78 7.61
C VAL A 85 2.97 -6.10 8.93
N LEU A 86 3.47 -5.61 10.06
CA LEU A 86 2.95 -5.94 11.39
C LEU A 86 1.67 -5.21 11.75
N LEU A 87 1.52 -3.96 11.29
CA LEU A 87 0.38 -3.10 11.59
C LEU A 87 -0.71 -3.18 10.52
N GLN A 88 -0.67 -4.19 9.64
CA GLN A 88 -1.79 -4.48 8.75
C GLN A 88 -3.02 -4.81 9.60
N GLY A 89 -3.93 -3.84 9.70
CA GLY A 89 -5.21 -4.01 10.36
C GLY A 89 -6.01 -5.17 9.74
N ARG A 90 -6.97 -5.70 10.50
CA ARG A 90 -7.84 -6.79 10.04
C ARG A 90 -8.56 -6.43 8.73
N GLU A 91 -8.84 -5.15 8.55
CA GLU A 91 -9.51 -4.58 7.38
C GLU A 91 -8.68 -4.74 6.11
N ILE A 92 -7.39 -4.33 6.12
CA ILE A 92 -6.53 -4.43 4.94
C ILE A 92 -6.21 -5.89 4.61
N LEU A 93 -6.02 -6.75 5.62
CA LEU A 93 -5.84 -8.19 5.41
C LEU A 93 -7.07 -8.81 4.73
N GLY A 94 -8.28 -8.40 5.14
CA GLY A 94 -9.52 -8.80 4.49
C GLY A 94 -9.60 -8.34 3.03
N VAL A 95 -9.17 -7.10 2.73
CA VAL A 95 -9.10 -6.58 1.35
C VAL A 95 -8.12 -7.40 0.50
N ILE A 96 -6.93 -7.70 1.02
CA ILE A 96 -5.92 -8.52 0.33
C ILE A 96 -6.47 -9.93 0.05
N ALA A 97 -7.10 -10.55 1.05
CA ALA A 97 -7.70 -11.87 0.92
C ALA A 97 -8.83 -11.89 -0.13
N ALA A 98 -9.70 -10.88 -0.13
CA ALA A 98 -10.78 -10.76 -1.11
C ALA A 98 -10.27 -10.49 -2.54
N LEU A 99 -9.07 -9.94 -2.67
CA LEU A 99 -8.39 -9.72 -3.94
C LEU A 99 -7.50 -10.91 -4.38
N ALA A 100 -7.35 -11.94 -3.56
CA ALA A 100 -6.46 -13.06 -3.85
C ALA A 100 -6.80 -13.73 -5.20
N GLY A 101 -5.79 -13.89 -6.05
CA GLY A 101 -5.96 -14.47 -7.40
C GLY A 101 -6.51 -13.50 -8.46
N SER A 102 -6.83 -12.26 -8.11
CA SER A 102 -7.26 -11.24 -9.08
C SER A 102 -6.08 -10.64 -9.86
N PRO A 103 -6.27 -10.27 -11.14
CA PRO A 103 -5.26 -9.54 -11.89
C PRO A 103 -4.99 -8.14 -11.31
N GLU A 104 -5.99 -7.53 -10.69
CA GLU A 104 -5.85 -6.24 -10.00
C GLU A 104 -4.80 -6.30 -8.89
N LEU A 105 -4.85 -7.34 -8.04
CA LEU A 105 -3.88 -7.49 -6.95
C LEU A 105 -2.44 -7.61 -7.48
N GLY A 106 -2.23 -8.46 -8.48
CA GLY A 106 -0.90 -8.65 -9.07
C GLY A 106 -0.36 -7.37 -9.71
N ARG A 107 -1.23 -6.53 -10.28
CA ARG A 107 -0.82 -5.23 -10.84
C ARG A 107 -0.46 -4.24 -9.73
N ILE A 108 -1.32 -4.12 -8.72
CA ILE A 108 -1.13 -3.19 -7.60
C ILE A 108 0.12 -3.55 -6.80
N LYS A 109 0.32 -4.83 -6.48
CA LYS A 109 1.52 -5.29 -5.76
C LYS A 109 2.79 -4.87 -6.50
N ARG A 110 2.88 -5.11 -7.81
CA ARG A 110 4.03 -4.69 -8.63
C ARG A 110 4.23 -3.18 -8.66
N ASP A 111 3.14 -2.41 -8.76
CA ASP A 111 3.20 -0.94 -8.76
C ASP A 111 3.72 -0.42 -7.41
N CYS A 112 3.23 -0.98 -6.29
CA CYS A 112 3.66 -0.64 -4.94
C CYS A 112 5.13 -1.01 -4.68
N GLU A 113 5.55 -2.22 -5.05
CA GLU A 113 6.95 -2.64 -4.96
C GLU A 113 7.86 -1.71 -5.76
N THR A 114 7.49 -1.39 -7.01
CA THR A 114 8.27 -0.50 -7.86
C THR A 114 8.41 0.89 -7.22
N ALA A 115 7.32 1.44 -6.68
CA ALA A 115 7.31 2.73 -6.00
C ALA A 115 8.16 2.71 -4.72
N PHE A 116 8.11 1.62 -3.95
CA PHE A 116 8.92 1.42 -2.76
C PHE A 116 10.42 1.39 -3.10
N ILE A 117 10.80 0.64 -4.14
CA ILE A 117 12.19 0.54 -4.61
C ILE A 117 12.72 1.87 -5.09
N GLU A 118 11.93 2.63 -5.85
CA GLU A 118 12.32 3.99 -6.28
C GLU A 118 12.55 4.91 -5.10
N ARG A 119 11.70 4.83 -4.07
CA ARG A 119 11.90 5.65 -2.87
C ARG A 119 13.15 5.27 -2.09
N CYS A 120 13.43 3.98 -1.94
CA CYS A 120 14.67 3.52 -1.33
C CYS A 120 15.89 4.03 -2.11
N ARG A 121 15.84 4.00 -3.45
CA ARG A 121 16.89 4.55 -4.31
C ARG A 121 17.10 6.03 -4.04
N ILE A 122 16.03 6.84 -4.03
CA ILE A 122 16.10 8.28 -3.78
C ILE A 122 16.66 8.56 -2.38
N ALA A 123 16.17 7.86 -1.36
CA ALA A 123 16.59 8.05 0.03
C ALA A 123 18.07 7.69 0.28
N LEU A 124 18.60 6.73 -0.48
CA LEU A 124 19.97 6.24 -0.33
C LEU A 124 20.96 6.85 -1.33
N ALA A 125 20.48 7.53 -2.38
CA ALA A 125 21.31 8.15 -3.41
C ALA A 125 22.43 9.06 -2.86
N PRO A 126 22.21 9.89 -1.81
CA PRO A 126 23.27 10.73 -1.26
C PRO A 126 24.48 9.96 -0.70
N PHE A 127 24.33 8.66 -0.41
CA PHE A 127 25.38 7.82 0.20
C PHE A 127 26.05 6.86 -0.80
N ALA A 128 25.62 6.87 -2.07
CA ALA A 128 26.11 5.96 -3.10
C ALA A 128 27.47 6.37 -3.73
N GLY A 129 28.09 7.44 -3.24
CA GLY A 129 29.34 7.97 -3.78
C GLY A 129 29.17 8.53 -5.20
N THR A 130 30.01 8.10 -6.14
CA THR A 130 29.93 8.50 -7.57
C THR A 130 28.99 7.62 -8.39
N GLY A 131 28.39 6.58 -7.80
CA GLY A 131 27.50 5.65 -8.47
C GLY A 131 26.02 5.87 -8.13
N ALA A 132 25.14 5.21 -8.87
CA ALA A 132 23.74 5.07 -8.49
C ALA A 132 23.53 3.80 -7.65
N VAL A 133 22.56 3.81 -6.75
CA VAL A 133 22.13 2.60 -6.06
C VAL A 133 21.53 1.63 -7.09
N ALA A 134 22.16 0.47 -7.26
CA ALA A 134 21.76 -0.52 -8.25
C ALA A 134 20.39 -1.12 -7.92
N SER A 135 19.48 -1.15 -8.90
CA SER A 135 18.13 -1.70 -8.75
C SER A 135 18.15 -3.14 -8.25
N ALA A 136 19.08 -3.97 -8.73
CA ALA A 136 19.17 -5.38 -8.34
C ALA A 136 19.39 -5.57 -6.83
N GLY A 137 20.21 -4.72 -6.19
CA GLY A 137 20.44 -4.80 -4.75
C GLY A 137 19.21 -4.43 -3.93
N LEU A 138 18.45 -3.43 -4.40
CA LEU A 138 17.20 -3.02 -3.75
C LEU A 138 16.11 -4.10 -3.87
N TRP A 139 15.98 -4.72 -5.04
CA TRP A 139 15.04 -5.84 -5.23
C TRP A 139 15.45 -7.07 -4.42
N ALA A 140 16.75 -7.35 -4.29
CA ALA A 140 17.24 -8.41 -3.42
C ALA A 140 16.92 -8.14 -1.93
N MET A 141 17.09 -6.89 -1.47
CA MET A 141 16.69 -6.48 -0.12
C MET A 141 15.19 -6.68 0.12
N LEU A 142 14.34 -6.25 -0.82
CA LEU A 142 12.89 -6.41 -0.71
C LEU A 142 12.50 -7.90 -0.67
N GLY A 143 13.04 -8.71 -1.58
CA GLY A 143 12.75 -10.15 -1.60
C GLY A 143 13.22 -10.88 -0.33
N ALA A 144 14.35 -10.46 0.26
CA ALA A 144 14.79 -10.98 1.55
C ALA A 144 13.85 -10.59 2.70
N ALA A 145 13.30 -9.37 2.66
CA ALA A 145 12.33 -8.92 3.66
C ALA A 145 11.00 -9.68 3.53
N GLU A 146 10.50 -9.88 2.31
CA GLU A 146 9.28 -10.66 2.04
C GLU A 146 9.38 -12.12 2.46
N ALA A 147 10.57 -12.73 2.35
CA ALA A 147 10.77 -14.12 2.77
C ALA A 147 10.70 -14.33 4.30
N LEU A 148 10.75 -13.24 5.08
CA LEU A 148 10.75 -13.27 6.55
C LEU A 148 9.39 -12.90 7.17
N SER A 149 8.43 -12.49 6.34
CA SER A 149 7.08 -12.06 6.73
C SER A 149 6.00 -12.99 6.20
#